data_AF-A0A672PKF4-F1
#
_entry.id   AF-A0A672PKF4-F1
#
_cell.length_a   1.000
_cell.length_b   1.000
_cell.length_c   1.000
_cell.angle_alpha   90.00
_cell.angle_beta   90.00
_cell.angle_gamma   90.00
#
_symmetry.space_group_name_H-M   'P 1'
#
loop_
_entity.id
_entity.type
_entity.pdbx_description
1 polymer ?
#
loop_
_entity_poly.entity_id
_entity_poly.type
_entity_poly.pdbx_seq_one_letter_code
_entity_poly.pdbx_strand_id
1 'polypeptide(L)'
;MSSMQSNSSANVTFVRPATFFINGFSNVPHVKYYYMFLSLVYVVTVLGNSFIMCIIYLARRLHTAKYIAVFHLALSDLCGSSALIPKVMDTFLFGHQVVSYEACLANMFFVYHFMNMQSLTLLALAYDRLVAICFPLRYHAIVTKPAMFMIIGVMWIFSVTYFSVLVGLVNRLSFCGSNVIDSHFCDQGLIYKLACNDNSINIMMGKISFGLLMCTPLILIIISYFCIALALLKIAHGADRIKAMKTCTSHLMLVAIGYLPLISNNIAALTTSIDPNTRIINNSLRQVIPSMLNPIIYTLKTEEVMQSIKELYKRSKVNTTQERRMKSRARTF
;
A
#
# COMPACT_ATOMS: atom_id res chain seq x y z
N MET A 1 36.51 -5.09 54.49
CA MET A 1 36.14 -3.71 54.83
C MET A 1 36.47 -2.86 53.61
N SER A 2 35.59 -2.77 52.61
CA SER A 2 34.36 -1.96 52.50
C SER A 2 34.60 -0.55 51.95
N SER A 3 33.84 -0.24 50.89
CA SER A 3 33.58 1.08 50.28
C SER A 3 34.68 1.60 49.32
N MET A 4 34.40 2.17 48.15
CA MET A 4 33.18 2.80 47.64
C MET A 4 32.97 2.50 46.14
N GLN A 5 31.79 2.00 45.81
CA GLN A 5 31.20 2.16 44.47
C GLN A 5 30.98 3.66 44.21
N SER A 6 31.69 4.23 43.25
CA SER A 6 31.23 5.47 42.62
C SER A 6 30.13 5.10 41.62
N ASN A 7 28.90 5.00 42.14
CA ASN A 7 27.70 5.03 41.33
C ASN A 7 27.62 6.42 40.68
N SER A 8 28.28 6.57 39.54
CA SER A 8 27.95 7.60 38.55
C SER A 8 26.54 7.29 38.03
N SER A 9 25.54 7.76 38.76
CA SER A 9 24.19 7.96 38.24
C SER A 9 24.29 9.04 37.17
N ALA A 10 24.65 8.63 35.95
CA ALA A 10 24.39 9.48 34.80
C ALA A 10 22.88 9.72 34.79
N ASN A 11 22.46 10.95 35.06
CA ASN A 11 21.10 11.38 34.77
C ASN A 11 20.91 11.17 33.27
N VAL A 12 20.35 10.02 32.87
CA VAL A 12 20.01 9.76 31.48
C VAL A 12 18.79 10.60 31.17
N THR A 13 19.00 11.89 30.88
CA THR A 13 17.96 12.77 30.40
C THR A 13 17.40 12.16 29.12
N PHE A 14 16.10 11.89 29.12
CA PHE A 14 15.40 11.45 27.91
C PHE A 14 15.41 12.60 26.90
N VAL A 15 16.09 12.40 25.78
CA VAL A 15 16.24 13.41 24.74
C VAL A 15 15.27 13.11 23.60
N ARG A 16 14.28 13.98 23.43
CA ARG A 16 13.40 14.00 22.26
C ARG A 16 13.79 15.19 21.37
N PRO A 17 14.20 14.97 20.12
CA PRO A 17 14.50 16.07 19.22
C PRO A 17 13.20 16.78 18.85
N ALA A 18 13.23 18.11 18.73
CA ALA A 18 12.06 18.86 18.24
C ALA A 18 11.73 18.49 16.78
N THR A 19 12.77 18.21 15.99
CA THR A 19 12.68 17.96 14.55
C THR A 19 13.66 16.89 14.09
N PHE A 20 13.26 16.14 13.07
CA PHE A 20 14.14 15.31 12.26
C PHE A 20 14.43 15.99 10.91
N PHE A 21 15.56 15.63 10.31
CA PHE A 21 15.97 16.08 8.99
C PHE A 21 15.95 14.90 8.02
N ILE A 22 15.09 14.97 7.00
CA ILE A 22 14.96 13.91 5.99
C ILE A 22 15.92 14.24 4.83
N ASN A 23 17.02 13.48 4.74
CA ASN A 23 18.10 13.74 3.78
C ASN A 23 17.75 13.28 2.36
N GLY A 24 17.02 12.15 2.23
CA GLY A 24 16.61 11.57 0.94
C GLY A 24 17.73 11.33 -0.04
N PHE A 25 17.64 11.95 -1.22
CA PHE A 25 18.57 11.75 -2.33
C PHE A 25 19.83 12.60 -2.18
N SER A 26 21.00 11.97 -2.30
CA SER A 26 22.31 12.65 -2.24
C SER A 26 23.01 12.63 -3.60
N ASN A 27 23.40 13.81 -4.10
CA ASN A 27 24.20 14.00 -5.32
C ASN A 27 23.67 13.32 -6.59
N VAL A 28 22.35 13.17 -6.72
CA VAL A 28 21.74 12.59 -7.93
C VAL A 28 21.53 13.68 -9.00
N PRO A 29 22.26 13.62 -10.13
CA PRO A 29 22.03 14.58 -11.21
C PRO A 29 20.60 14.46 -11.74
N HIS A 30 19.96 15.60 -11.96
CA HIS A 30 18.59 15.70 -12.49
C HIS A 30 17.48 15.02 -11.65
N VAL A 31 17.64 14.91 -10.33
CA VAL A 31 16.61 14.38 -9.41
C VAL A 31 15.23 15.05 -9.55
N LYS A 32 15.18 16.27 -10.07
CA LYS A 32 13.93 17.00 -10.39
C LYS A 32 13.01 16.22 -11.34
N TYR A 33 13.55 15.48 -12.33
CA TYR A 33 12.72 14.65 -13.22
C TYR A 33 12.04 13.50 -12.47
N TYR A 34 12.73 12.93 -11.48
CA TYR A 34 12.14 11.87 -10.64
C TYR A 34 10.97 12.40 -9.80
N TYR A 35 11.09 13.61 -9.26
CA TYR A 35 9.97 14.24 -8.54
C TYR A 35 8.79 14.61 -9.46
N MET A 36 9.08 15.08 -10.68
CA MET A 36 8.04 15.32 -11.68
C MET A 36 7.31 14.02 -12.06
N PHE A 37 8.06 12.93 -12.21
CA PHE A 37 7.49 11.59 -12.40
C PHE A 37 6.61 11.18 -11.22
N LEU A 38 7.08 11.34 -9.97
CA LEU A 38 6.27 11.02 -8.77
C LEU A 38 4.99 11.86 -8.69
N SER A 39 5.05 13.14 -9.08
CA SER A 39 3.87 14.01 -9.16
C SER A 39 2.85 13.48 -10.17
N LEU A 40 3.30 13.07 -11.36
CA LEU A 40 2.44 12.48 -12.37
C LEU A 40 1.80 11.20 -11.86
N VAL A 41 2.60 10.32 -11.24
CA VAL A 41 2.13 9.08 -10.63
C VAL A 41 1.07 9.35 -9.56
N TYR A 42 1.25 10.37 -8.72
CA TYR A 42 0.25 10.76 -7.72
C TYR A 42 -1.07 11.19 -8.35
N VAL A 43 -1.03 12.07 -9.36
CA VAL A 43 -2.25 12.52 -10.05
C VAL A 43 -2.98 11.34 -10.68
N VAL A 44 -2.27 10.47 -11.39
CA VAL A 44 -2.87 9.26 -12.00
C VAL A 44 -3.46 8.34 -10.94
N THR A 45 -2.76 8.16 -9.82
CA THR A 45 -3.21 7.30 -8.71
C THR A 45 -4.48 7.86 -8.06
N VAL A 46 -4.53 9.15 -7.76
CA VAL A 46 -5.71 9.79 -7.16
C VAL A 46 -6.89 9.73 -8.12
N LEU A 47 -6.72 10.13 -9.38
CA LEU A 47 -7.80 10.12 -10.37
C LEU A 47 -8.28 8.70 -10.65
N GLY A 48 -7.37 7.76 -10.87
CA GLY A 48 -7.70 6.37 -11.20
C GLY A 48 -8.42 5.65 -10.06
N ASN A 49 -7.91 5.75 -8.84
CA ASN A 49 -8.53 5.10 -7.68
C ASN A 49 -9.85 5.77 -7.28
N SER A 50 -9.95 7.10 -7.35
CA SER A 50 -11.22 7.81 -7.13
C SER A 50 -12.27 7.42 -8.17
N PHE A 51 -11.87 7.29 -9.44
CA PHE A 51 -12.76 6.84 -10.50
C PHE A 51 -13.28 5.42 -10.23
N ILE A 52 -12.42 4.49 -9.79
CA ILE A 52 -12.84 3.14 -9.41
C ILE A 52 -13.85 3.16 -8.27
N MET A 53 -13.53 3.88 -7.20
CA MET A 53 -14.41 3.99 -6.06
C MET A 53 -15.78 4.54 -6.47
N CYS A 54 -15.79 5.57 -7.32
CA CYS A 54 -17.01 6.15 -7.87
C CYS A 54 -17.82 5.13 -8.71
N ILE A 55 -17.17 4.41 -9.63
CA ILE A 55 -17.85 3.43 -10.48
C ILE A 55 -18.42 2.27 -9.65
N ILE A 56 -17.66 1.75 -8.68
CA ILE A 56 -18.15 0.70 -7.76
C ILE A 56 -19.33 1.21 -6.94
N TYR A 57 -19.26 2.45 -6.45
CA TYR A 57 -20.35 3.06 -5.70
C TYR A 57 -21.64 3.18 -6.54
N LEU A 58 -21.54 3.70 -7.76
CA LEU A 58 -22.68 3.98 -8.64
C LEU A 58 -23.26 2.71 -9.29
N ALA A 59 -22.43 1.72 -9.64
CA ALA A 59 -22.87 0.53 -10.35
C ALA A 59 -23.26 -0.59 -9.38
N ARG A 60 -24.57 -0.74 -9.13
CA ARG A 60 -25.13 -1.84 -8.31
C ARG A 60 -24.65 -3.24 -8.73
N ARG A 61 -24.38 -3.46 -10.02
CA ARG A 61 -23.86 -4.73 -10.56
C ARG A 61 -22.48 -5.09 -10.00
N LEU A 62 -21.69 -4.08 -9.63
CA LEU A 62 -20.37 -4.24 -9.02
C LEU A 62 -20.44 -4.41 -7.51
N HIS A 63 -21.63 -4.39 -6.87
CA HIS A 63 -21.72 -4.61 -5.42
C HIS A 63 -21.61 -6.11 -5.12
N THR A 64 -20.40 -6.67 -5.24
CA THR A 64 -20.06 -8.06 -4.91
C THR A 64 -18.88 -8.10 -3.93
N ALA A 65 -18.64 -9.24 -3.29
CA ALA A 65 -17.55 -9.42 -2.32
C ALA A 65 -16.18 -9.03 -2.91
N LYS A 66 -15.88 -9.49 -4.13
CA LYS A 66 -14.66 -9.12 -4.87
C LYS A 66 -14.47 -7.60 -4.97
N TYR A 67 -15.51 -6.86 -5.38
CA TYR A 67 -15.39 -5.41 -5.55
C TYR A 67 -15.38 -4.62 -4.25
N ILE A 68 -15.84 -5.20 -3.13
CA ILE A 68 -15.60 -4.63 -1.79
C ILE A 68 -14.09 -4.61 -1.50
N ALA A 69 -13.38 -5.70 -1.80
CA ALA A 69 -11.92 -5.74 -1.68
C ALA A 69 -11.22 -4.79 -2.66
N VAL A 70 -11.68 -4.67 -3.90
CA VAL A 70 -11.12 -3.71 -4.88
C VAL A 70 -11.35 -2.26 -4.45
N PHE A 71 -12.53 -1.94 -3.91
CA PHE A 71 -12.81 -0.61 -3.36
C PHE A 71 -11.88 -0.30 -2.19
N HIS A 72 -11.68 -1.25 -1.28
CA HIS A 72 -10.76 -1.12 -0.16
C HIS A 72 -9.30 -0.94 -0.61
N LEU A 73 -8.87 -1.68 -1.65
CA LEU A 73 -7.55 -1.51 -2.26
C LEU A 73 -7.37 -0.09 -2.79
N ALA A 74 -8.35 0.40 -3.56
CA ALA A 74 -8.31 1.76 -4.12
C ALA A 74 -8.27 2.85 -3.04
N LEU A 75 -9.02 2.67 -1.94
CA LEU A 75 -8.96 3.55 -0.78
C LEU A 75 -7.57 3.53 -0.13
N SER A 76 -7.02 2.33 0.10
CA SER A 76 -5.70 2.15 0.71
C SER A 76 -4.59 2.78 -0.14
N ASP A 77 -4.66 2.61 -1.46
CA ASP A 77 -3.72 3.20 -2.41
C ASP A 77 -3.77 4.72 -2.42
N LEU A 78 -4.97 5.30 -2.38
CA LEU A 78 -5.17 6.75 -2.33
C LEU A 78 -4.62 7.35 -1.04
N CYS A 79 -4.96 6.74 0.10
CA CYS A 79 -4.50 7.20 1.41
C CYS A 79 -2.99 7.01 1.57
N GLY A 80 -2.44 5.85 1.19
CA GLY A 80 -1.01 5.56 1.25
C GLY A 80 -0.19 6.50 0.37
N SER A 81 -0.64 6.74 -0.86
CA SER A 81 0.02 7.68 -1.78
C SER A 81 -0.06 9.12 -1.28
N SER A 82 -1.17 9.52 -0.64
CA SER A 82 -1.32 10.85 -0.05
C SER A 82 -0.53 11.04 1.25
N ALA A 83 -0.23 9.97 1.98
CA ALA A 83 0.65 10.02 3.13
C ALA A 83 2.13 10.15 2.72
N LEU A 84 2.53 9.48 1.63
CA LEU A 84 3.92 9.42 1.18
C LEU A 84 4.29 10.58 0.24
N ILE A 85 3.59 10.71 -0.89
CA ILE A 85 4.05 11.52 -2.02
C ILE A 85 4.06 13.03 -1.71
N PRO A 86 3.00 13.62 -1.13
CA PRO A 86 3.01 15.04 -0.78
C PRO A 86 4.14 15.41 0.16
N LYS A 87 4.48 14.55 1.13
CA LYS A 87 5.58 14.84 2.06
C LYS A 87 6.94 14.75 1.37
N VAL A 88 7.14 13.75 0.51
CA VAL A 88 8.34 13.64 -0.34
C VAL A 88 8.47 14.89 -1.22
N MET A 89 7.39 15.33 -1.86
CA MET A 89 7.40 16.53 -2.70
C MET A 89 7.70 17.81 -1.90
N ASP A 90 7.08 18.01 -0.75
CA ASP A 90 7.37 19.15 0.15
C ASP A 90 8.85 19.21 0.55
N THR A 91 9.36 18.06 1.01
CA THR A 91 10.72 17.91 1.52
C THR A 91 11.78 18.21 0.46
N PHE A 92 11.60 17.71 -0.77
CA PHE A 92 12.65 17.76 -1.78
C PHE A 92 12.45 18.77 -2.90
N LEU A 93 11.22 19.23 -3.16
CA LEU A 93 10.95 20.24 -4.18
C LEU A 93 11.08 21.66 -3.61
N PHE A 94 10.65 21.85 -2.37
CA PHE A 94 10.65 23.14 -1.67
C PHE A 94 11.77 23.28 -0.64
N GLY A 95 12.58 22.23 -0.44
CA GLY A 95 13.72 22.25 0.49
C GLY A 95 13.33 22.21 1.96
N HIS A 96 12.07 21.89 2.29
CA HIS A 96 11.59 21.75 3.66
C HIS A 96 11.97 20.37 4.25
N GLN A 97 13.27 20.13 4.39
CA GLN A 97 13.82 18.86 4.86
C GLN A 97 13.57 18.61 6.36
N VAL A 98 13.11 19.62 7.08
CA VAL A 98 12.81 19.57 8.51
C VAL A 98 11.37 19.10 8.73
N VAL A 99 11.20 18.05 9.54
CA VAL A 99 9.89 17.54 9.97
C VAL A 99 9.84 17.51 11.49
N SER A 100 8.73 17.96 12.09
CA SER A 100 8.55 17.82 13.53
C SER A 100 8.53 16.34 13.93
N TYR A 101 8.99 16.03 15.14
CA TYR A 101 8.99 14.67 15.69
C TYR A 101 7.63 13.97 15.55
N GLU A 102 6.55 14.64 15.97
CA GLU A 102 5.19 14.07 15.95
C GLU A 102 4.69 13.83 14.51
N ALA A 103 4.94 14.76 13.58
CA ALA A 103 4.60 14.56 12.17
C ALA A 103 5.39 13.40 11.54
N CYS A 104 6.62 13.16 11.99
CA CYS A 104 7.43 12.03 11.54
C CYS A 104 6.83 10.70 11.99
N LEU A 105 6.42 10.60 13.26
CA LEU A 105 5.74 9.40 13.79
C LEU A 105 4.37 9.16 13.14
N ALA A 106 3.60 10.22 12.89
CA ALA A 106 2.33 10.12 12.18
C ALA A 106 2.53 9.65 10.73
N ASN A 107 3.50 10.23 10.01
CA ASN A 107 3.83 9.82 8.64
C ASN A 107 4.24 8.34 8.60
N MET A 108 5.11 7.93 9.51
CA MET A 108 5.55 6.55 9.69
C MET A 108 4.35 5.61 9.89
N PHE A 109 3.43 5.93 10.80
CA PHE A 109 2.22 5.14 11.05
C PHE A 109 1.41 4.92 9.77
N PHE A 110 1.05 6.01 9.09
CA PHE A 110 0.18 5.93 7.91
C PHE A 110 0.84 5.19 6.76
N VAL A 111 2.12 5.44 6.48
CA VAL A 111 2.86 4.76 5.40
C VAL A 111 2.86 3.25 5.63
N TYR A 112 3.31 2.79 6.81
CA TYR A 112 3.37 1.35 7.07
C TYR A 112 1.97 0.71 7.14
N HIS A 113 0.99 1.41 7.72
CA HIS A 113 -0.39 0.93 7.79
C HIS A 113 -0.98 0.69 6.39
N PHE A 114 -0.90 1.65 5.48
CA PHE A 114 -1.45 1.50 4.14
C PHE A 114 -0.65 0.52 3.27
N MET A 115 0.68 0.44 3.43
CA MET A 115 1.47 -0.61 2.79
C MET A 115 1.03 -2.02 3.22
N ASN A 116 0.76 -2.21 4.50
CA ASN A 116 0.25 -3.47 5.02
C ASN A 116 -1.19 -3.76 4.55
N MET A 117 -2.06 -2.74 4.54
CA MET A 117 -3.41 -2.87 3.97
C MET A 117 -3.39 -3.31 2.52
N GLN A 118 -2.51 -2.72 1.71
CA GLN A 118 -2.34 -3.09 0.31
C GLN A 118 -1.90 -4.56 0.19
N SER A 119 -0.87 -4.95 0.93
CA SER A 119 -0.35 -6.34 1.00
C SER A 119 -1.44 -7.37 1.37
N LEU A 120 -2.16 -7.12 2.46
CA LEU A 120 -3.23 -7.99 2.95
C LEU A 120 -4.44 -8.03 2.00
N THR A 121 -4.74 -6.91 1.32
CA THR A 121 -5.83 -6.87 0.34
C THR A 121 -5.49 -7.68 -0.91
N LEU A 122 -4.23 -7.66 -1.37
CA LEU A 122 -3.75 -8.56 -2.42
C LEU A 122 -3.88 -10.04 -2.03
N LEU A 123 -3.60 -10.37 -0.75
CA LEU A 123 -3.84 -11.72 -0.24
C LEU A 123 -5.33 -12.09 -0.25
N ALA A 124 -6.21 -11.18 0.20
CA ALA A 124 -7.66 -11.41 0.18
C ALA A 124 -8.20 -11.61 -1.26
N LEU A 125 -7.65 -10.90 -2.24
CA LEU A 125 -7.96 -11.05 -3.66
C LEU A 125 -7.42 -12.37 -4.24
N ALA A 126 -6.25 -12.82 -3.79
CA ALA A 126 -5.74 -14.15 -4.12
C ALA A 126 -6.63 -15.27 -3.53
N TYR A 127 -7.11 -15.08 -2.30
CA TYR A 127 -8.06 -15.99 -1.66
C TYR A 127 -9.41 -16.05 -2.40
N ASP A 128 -10.00 -14.91 -2.77
CA ASP A 128 -11.22 -14.86 -3.60
C ASP A 128 -11.08 -15.71 -4.87
N ARG A 129 -9.95 -15.58 -5.57
CA ARG A 129 -9.66 -16.33 -6.80
C ARG A 129 -9.42 -17.81 -6.56
N LEU A 130 -8.72 -18.14 -5.48
CA LEU A 130 -8.49 -19.52 -5.07
C LEU A 130 -9.83 -20.22 -4.86
N VAL A 131 -10.74 -19.63 -4.10
CA VAL A 131 -12.05 -20.22 -3.83
C VAL A 131 -12.89 -20.28 -5.11
N ALA A 132 -12.87 -19.24 -5.94
CA ALA A 132 -13.62 -19.20 -7.19
C ALA A 132 -13.23 -20.31 -8.18
N ILE A 133 -11.92 -20.61 -8.28
CA ILE A 133 -11.40 -21.58 -9.26
C ILE A 133 -11.34 -23.00 -8.69
N CYS A 134 -10.85 -23.17 -7.45
CA CYS A 134 -10.69 -24.48 -6.85
C CYS A 134 -12.00 -25.04 -6.27
N PHE A 135 -12.94 -24.17 -5.87
CA PHE A 135 -14.19 -24.57 -5.22
C PHE A 135 -15.42 -23.82 -5.79
N PRO A 136 -15.67 -23.88 -7.11
CA PRO A 136 -16.71 -23.09 -7.77
C PRO A 136 -18.11 -23.31 -7.18
N LEU A 137 -18.46 -24.56 -6.83
CA LEU A 137 -19.76 -24.92 -6.25
C LEU A 137 -20.01 -24.31 -4.86
N ARG A 138 -18.94 -24.00 -4.12
CA ARG A 138 -19.01 -23.42 -2.77
C ARG A 138 -18.68 -21.94 -2.74
N TYR A 139 -18.32 -21.34 -3.87
CA TYR A 139 -17.88 -19.94 -3.94
C TYR A 139 -18.89 -18.98 -3.31
N HIS A 140 -20.16 -19.06 -3.71
CA HIS A 140 -21.20 -18.17 -3.20
C HIS A 140 -21.56 -18.38 -1.72
N ALA A 141 -21.22 -19.55 -1.16
CA ALA A 141 -21.42 -19.83 0.27
C ALA A 141 -20.23 -19.31 1.11
N ILE A 142 -19.01 -19.38 0.58
CA ILE A 142 -17.77 -19.00 1.28
C ILE A 142 -17.49 -17.50 1.13
N VAL A 143 -17.46 -17.00 -0.10
CA VAL A 143 -17.07 -15.62 -0.41
C VAL A 143 -18.33 -14.76 -0.53
N THR A 144 -18.83 -14.35 0.64
CA THR A 144 -20.00 -13.48 0.77
C THR A 144 -19.59 -12.04 1.07
N LYS A 145 -20.50 -11.07 0.89
CA LYS A 145 -20.24 -9.67 1.26
C LYS A 145 -19.93 -9.52 2.76
N PRO A 146 -20.70 -10.11 3.69
CA PRO A 146 -20.38 -10.04 5.11
C PRO A 146 -19.01 -10.65 5.43
N ALA A 147 -18.67 -11.80 4.82
CA ALA A 147 -17.35 -12.40 4.99
C ALA A 147 -16.22 -11.45 4.56
N MET A 148 -16.36 -10.79 3.40
CA MET A 148 -15.34 -9.85 2.94
C MET A 148 -15.25 -8.59 3.83
N PHE A 149 -16.38 -8.05 4.31
CA PHE A 149 -16.36 -6.95 5.28
C PHE A 149 -15.69 -7.36 6.59
N MET A 150 -15.94 -8.58 7.09
CA MET A 150 -15.28 -9.10 8.27
C MET A 150 -13.77 -9.25 8.06
N ILE A 151 -13.33 -9.81 6.92
CA ILE A 151 -11.90 -9.93 6.57
C ILE A 151 -11.24 -8.56 6.60
N ILE A 152 -11.82 -7.56 5.92
CA ILE A 152 -11.29 -6.20 5.90
C ILE A 152 -11.27 -5.59 7.31
N GLY A 153 -12.35 -5.74 8.09
CA GLY A 153 -12.42 -5.24 9.46
C GLY A 153 -11.33 -5.82 10.36
N VAL A 154 -11.09 -7.13 10.29
CA VAL A 154 -10.01 -7.81 11.03
C VAL A 154 -8.65 -7.29 10.58
N MET A 155 -8.43 -7.12 9.27
CA MET A 155 -7.19 -6.53 8.74
C MET A 155 -6.95 -5.15 9.36
N TRP A 156 -7.95 -4.26 9.36
CA TRP A 156 -7.86 -2.92 9.93
C TRP A 156 -7.47 -2.95 11.41
N ILE A 157 -8.22 -3.70 12.23
CA ILE A 157 -7.97 -3.81 13.67
C ILE A 157 -6.55 -4.30 13.92
N PHE A 158 -6.14 -5.38 13.24
CA PHE A 158 -4.78 -5.92 13.34
C PHE A 158 -3.73 -4.88 12.98
N SER A 159 -3.87 -4.21 11.84
CA SER A 159 -2.86 -3.29 11.35
C SER A 159 -2.77 -2.01 12.17
N VAL A 160 -3.90 -1.41 12.55
CA VAL A 160 -3.91 -0.21 13.41
C VAL A 160 -3.26 -0.53 14.74
N THR A 161 -3.62 -1.66 15.36
CA THR A 161 -3.03 -2.10 16.63
C THR A 161 -1.53 -2.31 16.49
N TYR A 162 -1.10 -3.06 15.47
CA TYR A 162 0.31 -3.38 15.24
C TYR A 162 1.17 -2.12 15.05
N PHE A 163 0.75 -1.20 14.17
CA PHE A 163 1.54 0.00 13.89
C PHE A 163 1.44 1.05 15.00
N SER A 164 0.35 1.07 15.77
CA SER A 164 0.27 1.91 16.97
C SER A 164 1.27 1.46 18.03
N VAL A 165 1.39 0.15 18.27
CA VAL A 165 2.41 -0.41 19.17
C VAL A 165 3.81 -0.10 18.66
N LEU A 166 4.05 -0.31 17.37
CA LEU A 166 5.33 -0.05 16.72
C LEU A 166 5.77 1.43 16.87
N VAL A 167 4.88 2.38 16.59
CA VAL A 167 5.16 3.81 16.78
C VAL A 167 5.30 4.15 18.26
N GLY A 168 4.49 3.54 19.13
CA GLY A 168 4.62 3.68 20.58
C GLY A 168 5.99 3.25 21.10
N LEU A 169 6.56 2.17 20.56
CA LEU A 169 7.90 1.68 20.90
C LEU A 169 9.00 2.64 20.40
N VAL A 170 8.82 3.26 19.24
CA VAL A 170 9.72 4.32 18.76
C VAL A 170 9.64 5.56 19.65
N ASN A 171 8.44 5.90 20.14
CA ASN A 171 8.24 7.04 21.02
C ASN A 171 8.93 6.90 22.41
N ARG A 172 9.35 5.69 22.77
CA ARG A 172 10.14 5.39 23.98
C ARG A 172 11.65 5.52 23.75
N LEU A 173 12.10 5.80 22.55
CA LEU A 173 13.52 5.97 22.25
C LEU A 173 13.99 7.39 22.60
N SER A 174 15.19 7.45 23.17
CA SER A 174 15.95 8.68 23.44
C SER A 174 17.02 8.83 22.36
N PHE A 175 17.13 10.01 21.77
CA PHE A 175 18.01 10.28 20.64
C PHE A 175 19.16 11.17 21.09
N CYS A 176 20.39 10.67 21.00
CA CYS A 176 21.60 11.44 21.31
C CYS A 176 22.63 11.47 20.17
N GLY A 177 22.33 10.78 19.05
CA GLY A 177 23.12 10.82 17.82
C GLY A 177 22.68 11.94 16.88
N SER A 178 22.78 11.68 15.57
CA SER A 178 22.28 12.57 14.54
C SER A 178 20.74 12.59 14.50
N ASN A 179 20.14 13.72 14.10
CA ASN A 179 18.71 13.82 13.79
C ASN A 179 18.44 13.66 12.28
N VAL A 180 19.43 13.20 11.51
CA VAL A 180 19.35 13.02 10.07
C VAL A 180 18.89 11.60 9.72
N ILE A 181 17.83 11.50 8.92
CA ILE A 181 17.26 10.25 8.42
C ILE A 181 17.58 10.14 6.92
N ASP A 182 18.43 9.20 6.57
CA ASP A 182 18.83 8.91 5.17
C ASP A 182 17.79 8.05 4.43
N SER A 183 16.55 8.57 4.35
CA SER A 183 15.43 8.00 3.60
C SER A 183 14.55 9.11 3.02
N HIS A 184 13.57 8.73 2.20
CA HIS A 184 12.55 9.62 1.66
C HIS A 184 11.34 9.80 2.58
N PHE A 185 11.27 9.04 3.68
CA PHE A 185 10.24 9.12 4.71
C PHE A 185 10.81 8.73 6.07
N CYS A 186 10.00 8.83 7.12
CA CYS A 186 10.35 8.42 8.47
C CYS A 186 10.39 6.90 8.61
N ASP A 187 11.51 6.30 8.17
CA ASP A 187 11.73 4.85 8.21
C ASP A 187 12.11 4.38 9.63
N GLN A 188 11.41 3.37 10.13
CA GLN A 188 11.65 2.82 11.46
C GLN A 188 13.10 2.34 11.62
N GLY A 189 13.60 1.64 10.61
CA GLY A 189 14.92 1.02 10.55
C GLY A 189 16.05 2.02 10.75
N LEU A 190 15.87 3.24 10.26
CA LEU A 190 16.82 4.32 10.41
C LEU A 190 16.62 5.06 11.73
N ILE A 191 15.37 5.30 12.14
CA ILE A 191 15.07 6.03 13.38
C ILE A 191 15.65 5.30 14.60
N TYR A 192 15.42 3.99 14.76
CA TYR A 192 15.94 3.31 15.96
C TYR A 192 17.47 3.22 15.99
N LYS A 193 18.16 3.32 14.85
CA LYS A 193 19.64 3.36 14.80
C LYS A 193 20.23 4.66 15.33
N LEU A 194 19.44 5.73 15.36
CA LEU A 194 19.81 7.04 15.92
C LEU A 194 19.58 7.10 17.44
N ALA A 195 18.90 6.10 18.00
CA ALA A 195 18.61 6.03 19.42
C ALA A 195 19.84 5.60 20.23
N CYS A 196 19.90 6.08 21.47
CA CYS A 196 21.01 5.80 22.39
C CYS A 196 20.64 4.88 23.55
N ASN A 197 19.35 4.73 23.82
CA ASN A 197 18.85 3.73 24.76
C ASN A 197 18.66 2.37 24.06
N ASP A 198 18.41 1.33 24.85
CA ASP A 198 18.17 -0.01 24.32
C ASP A 198 17.01 -0.01 23.31
N ASN A 199 17.34 -0.41 22.08
CA ASN A 199 16.43 -0.48 20.94
C ASN A 199 16.19 -1.94 20.48
N SER A 200 16.59 -2.93 21.29
CA SER A 200 16.43 -4.37 21.03
C SER A 200 15.02 -4.77 20.59
N ILE A 201 14.00 -4.26 21.30
CA ILE A 201 12.58 -4.51 20.99
C ILE A 201 12.20 -3.94 19.61
N ASN A 202 12.68 -2.74 19.26
CA ASN A 202 12.43 -2.12 17.96
C ASN A 202 13.08 -2.93 16.82
N ILE A 203 14.30 -3.44 17.03
CA ILE A 203 14.99 -4.32 16.06
C ILE A 203 14.21 -5.63 15.90
N MET A 204 13.77 -6.25 17.00
CA MET A 204 12.98 -7.47 16.97
C MET A 204 11.65 -7.25 16.24
N MET A 205 10.96 -6.16 16.54
CA MET A 205 9.69 -5.79 15.90
C MET A 205 9.88 -5.56 14.39
N GLY A 206 11.00 -4.97 13.97
CA GLY A 206 11.35 -4.83 12.55
C GLY A 206 11.53 -6.18 11.84
N LYS A 207 12.20 -7.14 12.49
CA LYS A 207 12.34 -8.51 11.97
C LYS A 207 11.00 -9.23 11.88
N ILE A 208 10.17 -9.12 12.92
CA ILE A 208 8.80 -9.66 12.94
C ILE A 208 7.97 -9.02 11.82
N SER A 209 8.05 -7.70 11.63
CA SER A 209 7.34 -6.97 10.57
C SER A 209 7.72 -7.53 9.19
N PHE A 210 9.01 -7.75 8.94
CA PHE A 210 9.47 -8.32 7.68
C PHE A 210 8.92 -9.74 7.45
N GLY A 211 9.03 -10.63 8.44
CA GLY A 211 8.52 -12.00 8.32
C GLY A 211 7.00 -12.06 8.20
N LEU A 212 6.29 -11.44 9.15
CA LEU A 212 4.84 -11.56 9.29
C LEU A 212 4.05 -10.72 8.27
N LEU A 213 4.49 -9.49 7.98
CA LEU A 213 3.71 -8.56 7.16
C LEU A 213 4.12 -8.56 5.68
N MET A 214 5.32 -9.06 5.37
CA MET A 214 5.82 -9.14 3.99
C MET A 214 5.94 -10.58 3.50
N CYS A 215 6.69 -11.44 4.21
CA CYS A 215 6.91 -12.81 3.74
C CYS A 215 5.65 -13.67 3.83
N THR A 216 4.91 -13.61 4.94
CA THR A 216 3.71 -14.45 5.12
C THR A 216 2.64 -14.21 4.04
N PRO A 217 2.21 -12.96 3.74
CA PRO A 217 1.24 -12.74 2.67
C PRO A 217 1.76 -13.19 1.30
N LEU A 218 3.03 -12.95 0.98
CA LEU A 218 3.63 -13.39 -0.27
C LEU A 218 3.61 -14.94 -0.41
N ILE A 219 4.01 -15.65 0.63
CA ILE A 219 4.02 -17.13 0.64
C ILE A 219 2.60 -17.66 0.45
N LEU A 220 1.62 -17.11 1.17
CA LEU A 220 0.22 -17.51 1.04
C LEU A 220 -0.34 -17.22 -0.35
N ILE A 221 0.04 -16.10 -0.98
CA ILE A 221 -0.32 -15.81 -2.37
C ILE A 221 0.30 -16.86 -3.30
N ILE A 222 1.59 -17.16 -3.16
CA ILE A 222 2.27 -18.17 -3.99
C ILE A 222 1.61 -19.54 -3.85
N ILE A 223 1.33 -19.98 -2.64
CA ILE A 223 0.61 -21.24 -2.37
C ILE A 223 -0.77 -21.22 -3.03
N SER A 224 -1.51 -20.13 -2.89
CA SER A 224 -2.83 -19.98 -3.51
C SER A 224 -2.76 -20.13 -5.03
N TYR A 225 -1.79 -19.47 -5.68
CA TYR A 225 -1.62 -19.55 -7.13
C TYR A 225 -1.06 -20.88 -7.60
N PHE A 226 -0.27 -21.58 -6.78
CA PHE A 226 0.14 -22.95 -7.04
C PHE A 226 -1.08 -23.89 -7.06
N CYS A 227 -1.97 -23.80 -6.07
CA CYS A 227 -3.22 -24.55 -6.05
C CYS A 227 -4.13 -24.21 -7.25
N ILE A 228 -4.25 -22.93 -7.62
CA ILE A 228 -4.98 -22.49 -8.81
C ILE A 228 -4.38 -23.12 -10.07
N ALA A 229 -3.06 -23.13 -10.22
CA ALA A 229 -2.39 -23.73 -11.36
C ALA A 229 -2.71 -25.23 -11.47
N LEU A 230 -2.64 -25.97 -10.36
CA LEU A 230 -3.02 -27.39 -10.32
C LEU A 230 -4.49 -27.62 -10.72
N ALA A 231 -5.41 -26.77 -10.25
CA ALA A 231 -6.82 -26.85 -10.63
C ALA A 231 -7.02 -26.57 -12.12
N LEU A 232 -6.34 -25.55 -12.67
CA LEU A 232 -6.42 -25.20 -14.10
C LEU A 232 -5.82 -26.29 -15.01
N LEU A 233 -4.82 -27.04 -14.54
CA LEU A 233 -4.28 -28.19 -15.27
C LEU A 233 -5.31 -29.32 -15.39
N LYS A 234 -6.18 -29.50 -14.39
CA LYS A 234 -7.25 -30.51 -14.39
C LYS A 234 -8.48 -30.11 -15.23
N ILE A 235 -8.64 -28.83 -15.54
CA ILE A 235 -9.75 -28.34 -16.36
C ILE A 235 -9.41 -28.51 -17.86
N ALA A 236 -10.23 -29.31 -18.55
CA ALA A 236 -10.14 -29.51 -20.00
C ALA A 236 -10.26 -28.18 -20.76
N HIS A 237 -9.52 -28.04 -21.86
CA HIS A 237 -9.44 -26.81 -22.66
C HIS A 237 -10.82 -26.21 -22.99
N GLY A 238 -10.98 -24.91 -22.76
CA GLY A 238 -12.22 -24.17 -23.03
C GLY A 238 -12.10 -22.67 -22.73
N ALA A 239 -13.10 -21.89 -23.14
CA ALA A 239 -13.16 -20.43 -22.97
C ALA A 239 -13.05 -19.98 -21.50
N ASP A 240 -13.57 -20.77 -20.57
CA ASP A 240 -13.53 -20.48 -19.13
C ASP A 240 -12.11 -20.56 -18.55
N ARG A 241 -11.26 -21.47 -19.05
CA ARG A 241 -9.83 -21.55 -18.69
C ARG A 241 -9.07 -20.30 -19.16
N ILE A 242 -9.35 -19.83 -20.38
CA ILE A 242 -8.74 -18.61 -20.94
C ILE A 242 -9.15 -17.37 -20.12
N LYS A 243 -10.43 -17.27 -19.75
CA LYS A 243 -10.95 -16.17 -18.93
C LYS A 243 -10.32 -16.15 -17.54
N ALA A 244 -10.26 -17.31 -16.88
CA ALA A 244 -9.62 -17.45 -15.57
C ALA A 244 -8.13 -17.07 -15.62
N MET A 245 -7.38 -17.58 -16.61
CA MET A 245 -5.97 -17.24 -16.81
C MET A 245 -5.74 -15.74 -16.98
N LYS A 246 -6.52 -15.05 -17.82
CA LYS A 246 -6.38 -13.59 -18.03
C LYS A 246 -6.55 -12.81 -16.71
N THR A 247 -7.54 -13.17 -15.90
CA THR A 247 -7.72 -12.51 -14.59
C THR A 247 -6.56 -12.83 -13.64
N CYS A 248 -6.12 -14.10 -13.55
CA CYS A 248 -5.00 -14.57 -12.73
C CYS A 248 -3.70 -13.83 -13.04
N THR A 249 -3.31 -13.80 -14.32
CA THR A 249 -2.10 -13.09 -14.78
C THR A 249 -2.12 -11.62 -14.39
N SER A 250 -3.28 -10.96 -14.47
CA SER A 250 -3.40 -9.54 -14.15
C SER A 250 -3.08 -9.22 -12.68
N HIS A 251 -3.48 -10.07 -11.73
CA HIS A 251 -3.12 -9.90 -10.32
C HIS A 251 -1.71 -10.38 -10.02
N LEU A 252 -1.25 -11.46 -10.66
CA LEU A 252 0.14 -11.89 -10.51
C LEU A 252 1.12 -10.82 -10.98
N MET A 253 0.81 -10.10 -12.06
CA MET A 253 1.59 -8.93 -12.48
C MET A 253 1.64 -7.87 -11.38
N LEU A 254 0.50 -7.57 -10.74
CA LEU A 254 0.43 -6.60 -9.67
C LEU A 254 1.22 -7.04 -8.41
N VAL A 255 1.08 -8.30 -8.01
CA VAL A 255 1.85 -8.91 -6.92
C VAL A 255 3.34 -8.85 -7.24
N ALA A 256 3.74 -9.20 -8.47
CA ALA A 256 5.13 -9.15 -8.90
C ALA A 256 5.68 -7.71 -8.78
N ILE A 257 4.95 -6.71 -9.26
CA ILE A 257 5.38 -5.31 -9.18
C ILE A 257 5.49 -4.83 -7.72
N GLY A 258 4.58 -5.27 -6.83
CA GLY A 258 4.59 -4.90 -5.42
C GLY A 258 5.64 -5.61 -4.56
N TYR A 259 6.05 -6.83 -4.93
CA TYR A 259 6.94 -7.68 -4.12
C TYR A 259 8.33 -7.89 -4.71
N LEU A 260 8.51 -7.89 -6.04
CA LEU A 260 9.83 -8.10 -6.65
C LEU A 260 10.87 -7.06 -6.20
N PRO A 261 10.58 -5.74 -6.14
CA PRO A 261 11.56 -4.77 -5.65
C PRO A 261 12.01 -5.03 -4.22
N LEU A 262 11.11 -5.56 -3.37
CA LEU A 262 11.44 -5.95 -2.00
C LEU A 262 12.42 -7.13 -2.01
N ILE A 263 12.12 -8.18 -2.78
CA ILE A 263 12.98 -9.36 -2.88
C ILE A 263 14.35 -8.96 -3.43
N SER A 264 14.38 -8.17 -4.50
CA SER A 264 15.62 -7.66 -5.11
C SER A 264 16.46 -6.86 -4.13
N ASN A 265 15.85 -5.94 -3.36
CA ASN A 265 16.58 -5.17 -2.34
C ASN A 265 17.14 -6.07 -1.22
N ASN A 266 16.41 -7.10 -0.79
CA ASN A 266 16.91 -7.99 0.27
C ASN A 266 18.03 -8.91 -0.23
N ILE A 267 17.89 -9.46 -1.43
CA ILE A 267 18.96 -10.26 -2.05
C ILE A 267 20.21 -9.40 -2.23
N ALA A 268 20.06 -8.21 -2.82
CA ALA A 268 21.19 -7.33 -3.05
C ALA A 268 21.84 -6.90 -1.73
N ALA A 269 21.08 -6.68 -0.64
CA ALA A 269 21.67 -6.37 0.67
C ALA A 269 22.49 -7.53 1.28
N LEU A 270 22.27 -8.77 0.84
CA LEU A 270 23.03 -9.95 1.26
C LEU A 270 24.23 -10.25 0.35
N THR A 271 24.20 -9.79 -0.91
CA THR A 271 25.20 -10.15 -1.92
C THR A 271 26.12 -9.00 -2.32
N THR A 272 25.67 -7.75 -2.20
CA THR A 272 26.41 -6.55 -2.61
C THR A 272 26.12 -5.34 -1.71
N SER A 273 26.91 -4.27 -1.83
CA SER A 273 26.56 -2.98 -1.24
C SER A 273 25.59 -2.24 -2.18
N ILE A 274 24.37 -1.99 -1.71
CA ILE A 274 23.38 -1.19 -2.46
C ILE A 274 23.60 0.28 -2.16
N ASP A 275 23.75 1.08 -3.22
CA ASP A 275 23.74 2.53 -3.13
C ASP A 275 22.45 3.06 -2.45
N PRO A 276 22.53 3.96 -1.47
CA PRO A 276 21.37 4.49 -0.76
C PRO A 276 20.29 5.09 -1.67
N ASN A 277 20.68 5.78 -2.75
CA ASN A 277 19.71 6.37 -3.69
C ASN A 277 18.96 5.28 -4.46
N THR A 278 19.65 4.22 -4.87
CA THR A 278 19.03 3.05 -5.53
C THR A 278 18.01 2.38 -4.60
N ARG A 279 18.35 2.22 -3.31
CA ARG A 279 17.44 1.66 -2.31
C ARG A 279 16.19 2.54 -2.14
N ILE A 280 16.37 3.86 -2.09
CA ILE A 280 15.27 4.84 -1.99
C ILE A 280 14.36 4.76 -3.21
N ILE A 281 14.91 4.74 -4.44
CA ILE A 281 14.14 4.62 -5.68
C ILE A 281 13.34 3.33 -5.68
N ASN A 282 13.98 2.19 -5.40
CA ASN A 282 13.29 0.90 -5.40
C ASN A 282 12.15 0.86 -4.38
N ASN A 283 12.38 1.35 -3.15
CA ASN A 283 11.34 1.38 -2.12
C ASN A 283 10.18 2.32 -2.48
N SER A 284 10.47 3.46 -3.11
CA SER A 284 9.46 4.40 -3.60
C SER A 284 8.65 3.81 -4.75
N LEU A 285 9.32 3.30 -5.80
CA LEU A 285 8.66 2.67 -6.96
C LEU A 285 7.78 1.48 -6.57
N ARG A 286 8.25 0.67 -5.61
CA ARG A 286 7.48 -0.44 -5.05
C ARG A 286 6.14 0.01 -4.47
N GLN A 287 6.08 1.19 -3.84
CA GLN A 287 4.86 1.70 -3.21
C GLN A 287 3.94 2.38 -4.23
N VAL A 288 4.50 3.16 -5.16
CA VAL A 288 3.71 4.03 -6.03
C VAL A 288 3.23 3.33 -7.30
N ILE A 289 4.01 2.40 -7.87
CA ILE A 289 3.65 1.75 -9.14
C ILE A 289 2.43 0.83 -9.00
N PRO A 290 2.33 -0.08 -7.99
CA PRO A 290 1.14 -0.90 -7.82
C PRO A 290 -0.13 -0.05 -7.71
N SER A 291 -0.08 0.99 -6.87
CA SER A 291 -1.18 1.93 -6.63
C SER A 291 -1.67 2.64 -7.90
N MET A 292 -0.74 2.97 -8.81
CA MET A 292 -1.04 3.58 -10.10
C MET A 292 -1.62 2.59 -11.13
N LEU A 293 -1.11 1.35 -11.15
CA LEU A 293 -1.52 0.33 -12.10
C LEU A 293 -2.79 -0.41 -11.69
N ASN A 294 -3.09 -0.44 -10.40
CA ASN A 294 -4.30 -1.04 -9.83
C ASN A 294 -5.53 -0.60 -10.60
N PRO A 295 -5.76 0.70 -10.83
CA PRO A 295 -6.92 1.10 -11.57
C PRO A 295 -7.02 0.56 -12.99
N ILE A 296 -5.92 0.60 -13.73
CA ILE A 296 -5.83 0.12 -15.12
C ILE A 296 -6.14 -1.38 -15.18
N ILE A 297 -5.58 -2.15 -14.26
CA ILE A 297 -5.76 -3.60 -14.19
C ILE A 297 -7.21 -3.96 -13.83
N TYR A 298 -7.80 -3.31 -12.83
CA TYR A 298 -9.15 -3.64 -12.38
C TYR A 298 -10.26 -3.05 -13.26
N THR A 299 -10.04 -1.92 -13.96
CA THR A 299 -11.06 -1.30 -14.82
C THR A 299 -10.96 -1.70 -16.27
N LEU A 300 -9.82 -1.45 -16.93
CA LEU A 300 -9.71 -1.53 -18.38
C LEU A 300 -9.63 -2.97 -18.88
N LYS A 301 -9.14 -3.89 -18.04
CA LYS A 301 -9.05 -5.32 -18.37
C LYS A 301 -10.27 -6.13 -17.91
N THR A 302 -11.19 -5.54 -17.16
CA THR A 302 -12.35 -6.25 -16.61
C THR A 302 -13.62 -5.91 -17.38
N GLU A 303 -14.16 -6.90 -18.11
CA GLU A 303 -15.39 -6.73 -18.90
C GLU A 303 -16.59 -6.25 -18.08
N GLU A 304 -16.74 -6.73 -16.84
CA GLU A 304 -17.83 -6.34 -15.93
C GLU A 304 -17.81 -4.84 -15.60
N VAL A 305 -16.61 -4.28 -15.38
CA VAL A 305 -16.43 -2.85 -15.09
C VAL A 305 -16.68 -2.03 -16.35
N MET A 306 -16.15 -2.47 -17.49
CA MET A 306 -16.38 -1.81 -18.78
C MET A 306 -17.87 -1.80 -19.18
N GLN A 307 -18.60 -2.89 -18.92
CA GLN A 307 -20.05 -2.94 -19.13
C GLN A 307 -20.78 -1.98 -18.19
N SER A 308 -20.40 -1.93 -16.91
CA SER A 308 -20.99 -1.02 -15.93
C SER A 308 -20.77 0.45 -16.32
N ILE A 309 -19.57 0.81 -16.82
CA ILE A 309 -19.28 2.15 -17.35
C ILE A 309 -20.20 2.48 -18.53
N LYS A 310 -20.36 1.56 -19.50
CA LYS A 310 -21.25 1.74 -20.66
C LYS A 310 -22.70 1.96 -20.22
N GLU A 311 -23.18 1.21 -19.23
CA GLU A 311 -24.54 1.37 -18.70
C GLU A 311 -24.74 2.72 -18.00
N LEU A 312 -23.79 3.13 -17.14
CA LEU A 312 -23.84 4.42 -16.46
C LEU A 312 -23.78 5.59 -17.45
N TYR A 313 -22.92 5.50 -18.47
CA TYR A 313 -22.83 6.51 -19.52
C TYR A 313 -24.14 6.63 -20.31
N LYS A 314 -24.76 5.50 -20.68
CA LYS A 314 -26.08 5.50 -21.34
C LYS A 314 -27.15 6.17 -20.46
N ARG A 315 -27.20 5.85 -19.16
CA ARG A 315 -28.16 6.45 -18.21
C ARG A 315 -27.96 7.96 -18.06
N SER A 316 -26.71 8.41 -17.92
CA SER A 316 -26.37 9.84 -17.84
C SER A 316 -26.80 10.60 -19.10
N LYS A 317 -26.54 10.02 -20.29
CA LYS A 317 -26.96 10.62 -21.57
C LYS A 317 -28.48 10.73 -21.70
N VAL A 318 -29.23 9.71 -21.27
CA VAL A 318 -30.70 9.74 -21.23
C VAL A 318 -31.21 10.83 -20.29
N ASN A 319 -30.69 10.90 -19.05
CA ASN A 319 -31.09 11.91 -18.08
C ASN A 319 -30.81 13.34 -18.57
N THR A 320 -29.64 13.57 -19.16
CA THR A 320 -29.25 14.87 -19.73
C THR A 320 -30.17 15.27 -20.89
N THR A 321 -30.58 14.31 -21.72
CA THR A 321 -31.51 14.54 -22.82
C THR A 321 -32.91 14.87 -22.31
N GLN A 322 -33.35 14.18 -21.26
CA GLN A 322 -34.65 14.41 -20.62
C GLN A 322 -34.70 15.78 -19.92
N GLU A 323 -33.62 16.19 -19.26
CA GLU A 323 -33.49 17.51 -18.62
C GLU A 323 -33.49 18.63 -19.67
N ARG A 324 -32.79 18.47 -20.80
CA ARG A 324 -32.83 19.41 -21.93
C ARG A 324 -34.24 19.53 -22.53
N ARG A 325 -34.97 18.43 -22.66
CA ARG A 325 -36.37 18.43 -23.14
C ARG A 325 -37.32 19.14 -22.16
N MET A 326 -37.16 18.94 -20.85
CA MET A 326 -37.93 19.68 -19.85
C MET A 326 -37.64 21.19 -19.89
N LYS A 327 -36.36 21.57 -19.96
CA LYS A 327 -35.95 22.98 -20.09
C LYS A 327 -36.43 23.63 -21.38
N SER A 328 -36.56 22.89 -22.49
CA SER A 328 -37.13 23.43 -23.73
C SER A 328 -38.63 23.64 -23.62
N ARG A 329 -39.39 22.69 -23.05
CA ARG A 329 -40.84 22.84 -22.84
C ARG A 329 -41.18 24.00 -21.91
N ALA A 330 -40.38 24.22 -20.87
CA ALA A 330 -40.59 25.33 -19.93
C ALA A 330 -40.31 26.73 -20.53
N ARG A 331 -39.66 26.82 -21.70
CA ARG A 331 -39.45 28.10 -22.41
C ARG A 331 -40.49 28.38 -23.49
N THR A 332 -41.37 27.41 -23.79
CA THR A 332 -42.41 27.55 -24.81
C THR A 332 -43.76 27.96 -24.20
N PHE A 333 -43.83 28.11 -22.87
CA PHE A 333 -44.92 28.69 -22.11
C PHE A 333 -44.47 30.05 -21.55
#